data_AF-A0A194PCK2-F1
#
_entry.id   AF-A0A194PCK2-F1
#
_cell.length_a   1.000
_cell.length_b   1.000
_cell.length_c   1.000
_cell.angle_alpha   90.00
_cell.angle_beta   90.00
_cell.angle_gamma   90.00
#
_symmetry.space_group_name_H-M   'P 1'
#
loop_
_entity.id
_entity.type
_entity.pdbx_description
1 polymer ?
#
loop_
_entity_poly.entity_id
_entity_poly.type
_entity_poly.pdbx_seq_one_letter_code
_entity_poly.pdbx_strand_id
1 'polypeptide(L)'
;MDLQYKLLLYLDKRRVLTAMANSCESFLDECLDKGTNKFPPLRHLLEIDVMDLFNVFPELGDFLIQEPLQFQHICNKILFACINSIDSENKNNVQLMQVATNLRLKCVPQFLSNEKQPYYGGIMLKKGLLLDISKPNSYVFHTVWSCPEACEGNEVILQFIPKTPPKCYVCRSVLFENSGLRRCGEKVTATFISNDEFLPRKYFIVDDLISKLNVGNMYNLYVVVLKNNKSVWSVEESVILPAPITYPIPEDIEQLFETCEGVPWKFIYCLASTIGVRVCPLHCFMHVKISLLLSLVSVKANLLLGSSIINILVTGHETKYVLEIMSAATKFTNRSVYLGPHTSVQLSMIGGSGGICILPLSLYRSNQKQLSFILKTLETNKINIENSEIQLKCAVWALSNESKKIPFNNLSSVFDIVCRDCGQDYDDIAEFLLKNSLERQKKSKNEVTAINNLMAYINLIAGVHVSLDKSAENLLKSYFLSARRESSKVATIGSIGAFVTVSLTSARLCRRSVATIDDALFAIWLHVCGSPQPRFAPEEYLQTPPSIHELEQNMTKFKDWLEQFTGINFT
;
A
#
# COMPACT_ATOMS: atom_id res chain seq x y z
N MET A 1 -2.49 27.74 -35.16
CA MET A 1 -3.80 28.37 -34.89
C MET A 1 -4.92 27.37 -34.59
N ASP A 2 -4.63 26.10 -34.28
CA ASP A 2 -5.66 25.04 -34.24
C ASP A 2 -5.95 24.52 -32.80
N LEU A 3 -4.96 24.51 -31.90
CA LEU A 3 -5.08 23.93 -30.55
C LEU A 3 -5.93 24.75 -29.56
N GLN A 4 -5.84 26.09 -29.60
CA GLN A 4 -6.59 26.95 -28.67
C GLN A 4 -8.11 26.86 -28.92
N TYR A 5 -8.51 26.79 -30.19
CA TYR A 5 -9.90 26.62 -30.58
C TYR A 5 -10.43 25.23 -30.18
N LYS A 6 -9.64 24.17 -30.42
CA LYS A 6 -9.98 22.80 -29.97
C LYS A 6 -10.14 22.73 -28.45
N LEU A 7 -9.28 23.40 -27.67
CA LEU A 7 -9.42 23.48 -26.22
C LEU A 7 -10.70 24.20 -25.80
N LEU A 8 -11.01 25.36 -26.41
CA LEU A 8 -12.25 26.09 -26.13
C LEU A 8 -13.49 25.22 -26.40
N LEU A 9 -13.54 24.54 -27.55
CA LEU A 9 -14.62 23.62 -27.89
C LEU A 9 -14.73 22.46 -26.89
N TYR A 10 -13.60 21.91 -26.44
CA TYR A 10 -13.58 20.86 -25.43
C TYR A 10 -14.17 21.35 -24.11
N LEU A 11 -13.71 22.49 -23.61
CA LEU A 11 -14.18 23.09 -22.36
C LEU A 11 -15.67 23.47 -22.44
N ASP A 12 -16.14 23.93 -23.60
CA ASP A 12 -17.55 24.27 -23.83
C ASP A 12 -18.44 23.02 -23.81
N LYS A 13 -18.07 21.98 -24.58
CA LYS A 13 -18.80 20.69 -24.62
C LYS A 13 -18.94 20.04 -23.24
N ARG A 14 -17.97 20.26 -22.35
CA ARG A 14 -17.96 19.74 -20.97
C ARG A 14 -18.54 20.72 -19.95
N ARG A 15 -19.11 21.86 -20.39
CA ARG A 15 -19.69 22.91 -19.54
C ARG A 15 -18.70 23.47 -18.50
N VAL A 16 -17.41 23.37 -18.79
CA VAL A 16 -16.36 23.95 -17.93
C VAL A 16 -16.33 25.46 -18.09
N LEU A 17 -16.59 25.98 -19.30
CA LEU A 17 -16.65 27.43 -19.53
C LEU A 17 -17.75 28.11 -18.71
N THR A 18 -18.92 27.47 -18.56
CA THR A 18 -19.99 27.99 -17.70
C THR A 18 -19.58 27.97 -16.23
N ALA A 19 -18.86 26.95 -15.77
CA ALA A 19 -18.34 26.92 -14.41
C ALA A 19 -17.26 27.99 -14.17
N MET A 20 -16.40 28.24 -15.16
CA MET A 20 -15.44 29.35 -15.13
C MET A 20 -16.15 30.70 -15.07
N ALA A 21 -17.17 30.91 -15.91
CA ALA A 21 -17.95 32.15 -15.93
C ALA A 21 -18.62 32.42 -14.57
N ASN A 22 -19.31 31.43 -14.00
CA ASN A 22 -19.92 31.54 -12.67
C ASN A 22 -18.87 31.87 -11.59
N SER A 23 -17.69 31.24 -11.66
CA SER A 23 -16.59 31.52 -10.73
C SER A 23 -16.03 32.93 -10.88
N CYS A 24 -16.05 33.49 -12.10
CA CYS A 24 -15.67 34.88 -12.37
C CYS A 24 -16.74 35.85 -11.85
N GLU A 25 -18.03 35.55 -12.02
CA GLU A 25 -19.13 36.37 -11.51
C GLU A 25 -19.09 36.46 -9.99
N SER A 26 -19.05 35.32 -9.28
CA SER A 26 -18.94 35.31 -7.81
C SER A 26 -17.71 36.07 -7.30
N PHE A 27 -16.61 36.01 -8.05
CA PHE A 27 -15.40 36.75 -7.71
C PHE A 27 -15.55 38.27 -7.88
N LEU A 28 -16.24 38.72 -8.94
CA LEU A 28 -16.52 40.13 -9.16
C LEU A 28 -17.47 40.68 -8.09
N ASP A 29 -18.47 39.88 -7.68
CA ASP A 29 -19.40 40.22 -6.59
C ASP A 29 -18.66 40.39 -5.25
N GLU A 30 -17.77 39.46 -4.90
CA GLU A 30 -16.93 39.57 -3.69
C GLU A 30 -16.01 40.81 -3.68
N CYS A 31 -15.64 41.30 -4.86
CA CYS A 31 -14.83 42.52 -4.99
C CYS A 31 -15.66 43.79 -4.77
N LEU A 32 -16.95 43.78 -5.12
CA LEU A 32 -17.87 44.90 -4.91
C LEU A 32 -18.13 45.15 -3.41
N ASP A 33 -18.28 44.09 -2.62
CA ASP A 33 -18.61 44.18 -1.19
C ASP A 33 -17.49 44.77 -0.31
N LYS A 34 -16.23 44.76 -0.78
CA LYS A 34 -15.06 45.15 0.03
C LYS A 34 -14.61 46.59 -0.15
N GLY A 35 -15.18 47.35 -1.08
CA GLY A 35 -14.88 48.78 -1.30
C GLY A 35 -13.41 49.10 -1.60
N THR A 36 -12.58 48.10 -1.87
CA THR A 36 -11.17 48.25 -2.20
C THR A 36 -11.01 48.19 -3.72
N ASN A 37 -10.53 49.27 -4.34
CA ASN A 37 -10.12 49.33 -5.77
C ASN A 37 -8.92 48.39 -6.12
N LYS A 38 -8.63 47.39 -5.28
CA LYS A 38 -7.46 46.51 -5.40
C LYS A 38 -7.93 45.06 -5.48
N PHE A 39 -7.74 44.46 -6.64
CA PHE A 39 -8.28 43.14 -6.97
C PHE A 39 -7.33 42.03 -6.50
N PRO A 40 -7.79 41.08 -5.66
CA PRO A 40 -7.05 39.85 -5.43
C PRO A 40 -6.97 39.04 -6.74
N PRO A 41 -5.98 38.17 -6.93
CA PRO A 41 -5.94 37.31 -8.11
C PRO A 41 -7.05 36.24 -8.05
N LEU A 42 -7.75 36.06 -9.17
CA LEU A 42 -8.73 34.99 -9.37
C LEU A 42 -8.00 33.67 -9.60
N ARG A 43 -8.41 32.65 -8.83
CA ARG A 43 -8.01 31.27 -9.06
C ARG A 43 -9.19 30.37 -9.30
N HIS A 44 -9.11 29.59 -10.37
CA HIS A 44 -10.10 28.59 -10.70
C HIS A 44 -9.46 27.20 -10.73
N LEU A 45 -10.07 26.23 -10.06
CA LEU A 45 -9.66 24.84 -10.11
C LEU A 45 -10.19 24.20 -11.39
N LEU A 46 -9.29 23.82 -12.30
CA LEU A 46 -9.65 23.17 -13.55
C LEU A 46 -9.23 21.71 -13.50
N GLU A 47 -10.21 20.80 -13.41
CA GLU A 47 -9.98 19.36 -13.49
C GLU A 47 -10.20 18.86 -14.93
N ILE A 48 -9.19 18.20 -15.50
CA ILE A 48 -9.23 17.63 -16.86
C ILE A 48 -9.09 16.11 -16.79
N ASP A 49 -10.02 15.39 -17.40
CA ASP A 49 -9.88 13.97 -17.69
C ASP A 49 -9.03 13.79 -18.95
N VAL A 50 -7.83 13.23 -18.77
CA VAL A 50 -6.85 13.07 -19.85
C VAL A 50 -7.31 12.04 -20.87
N MET A 51 -7.97 10.96 -20.45
CA MET A 51 -8.47 9.96 -21.39
C MET A 51 -9.60 10.49 -22.25
N ASP A 52 -10.52 11.25 -21.64
CA ASP A 52 -11.57 11.94 -22.39
C ASP A 52 -10.99 12.96 -23.38
N LEU A 53 -9.95 13.69 -22.97
CA LEU A 53 -9.24 14.64 -23.83
C LEU A 53 -8.65 13.94 -25.06
N PHE A 54 -7.98 12.81 -24.86
CA PHE A 54 -7.43 12.01 -25.97
C PHE A 54 -8.52 11.46 -26.89
N ASN A 55 -9.66 11.05 -26.34
CA ASN A 55 -10.77 10.51 -27.13
C ASN A 55 -11.40 11.58 -28.05
N VAL A 56 -11.53 12.82 -27.58
CA VAL A 56 -12.15 13.90 -28.36
C VAL A 56 -11.13 14.61 -29.25
N PHE A 57 -9.95 14.94 -28.72
CA PHE A 57 -8.88 15.66 -29.42
C PHE A 57 -7.48 15.11 -29.04
N PRO A 58 -6.98 14.08 -29.74
CA PRO A 58 -5.69 13.44 -29.44
C PRO A 58 -4.50 14.41 -29.41
N GLU A 59 -4.42 15.31 -30.40
CA GLU A 59 -3.35 16.33 -30.51
C GLU A 59 -3.26 17.22 -29.27
N LEU A 60 -4.40 17.49 -28.63
CA LEU A 60 -4.46 18.33 -27.45
C LEU A 60 -4.01 17.57 -26.19
N GLY A 61 -4.28 16.26 -26.15
CA GLY A 61 -3.72 15.35 -25.15
C GLY A 61 -2.21 15.25 -25.25
N ASP A 62 -1.66 15.08 -26.46
CA ASP A 62 -0.21 15.07 -26.69
C ASP A 62 0.44 16.39 -26.27
N PHE A 63 -0.19 17.51 -26.62
CA PHE A 63 0.27 18.85 -26.24
C PHE A 63 0.28 19.05 -24.72
N LEU A 64 -0.72 18.55 -24.00
CA LEU A 64 -0.76 18.60 -22.53
C LEU A 64 0.41 17.84 -21.89
N ILE A 65 0.76 16.67 -22.45
CA ILE A 65 1.83 15.82 -21.90
C ILE A 65 3.21 16.39 -22.19
N GLN A 66 3.44 16.89 -23.41
CA GLN A 66 4.74 17.42 -23.84
C GLN A 66 4.98 18.85 -23.32
N GLU A 67 3.98 19.72 -23.37
CA GLU A 67 4.14 21.14 -23.04
C GLU A 67 3.13 21.64 -21.98
N PRO A 68 3.14 21.04 -20.77
CA PRO A 68 2.15 21.33 -19.74
C PRO A 68 2.09 22.83 -19.36
N LEU A 69 3.23 23.51 -19.28
CA LEU A 69 3.27 24.94 -18.91
C LEU A 69 2.63 25.84 -19.97
N GLN A 70 2.80 25.50 -21.25
CA GLN A 70 2.16 26.24 -22.33
C GLN A 70 0.65 25.99 -22.34
N PHE A 71 0.24 24.74 -22.10
CA PHE A 71 -1.16 24.37 -21.92
C PHE A 71 -1.82 25.19 -20.80
N GLN A 72 -1.20 25.24 -19.61
CA GLN A 72 -1.71 26.03 -18.48
C GLN A 72 -1.79 27.52 -18.82
N HIS A 73 -0.83 28.06 -19.57
CA HIS A 73 -0.87 29.46 -20.00
C HIS A 73 -2.07 29.75 -20.93
N ILE A 74 -2.45 28.80 -21.79
CA ILE A 74 -3.65 28.93 -22.62
C ILE A 74 -4.90 28.89 -21.73
N CYS A 75 -4.99 27.99 -20.75
CA CYS A 75 -6.10 27.96 -19.80
C CYS A 75 -6.25 29.28 -19.02
N ASN A 76 -5.14 29.90 -18.61
CA ASN A 76 -5.16 31.22 -17.96
C ASN A 76 -5.73 32.31 -18.89
N LYS A 77 -5.37 32.28 -20.18
CA LYS A 77 -5.92 33.20 -21.19
C LYS A 77 -7.41 33.00 -21.41
N ILE A 78 -7.88 31.76 -21.43
CA ILE A 78 -9.31 31.43 -21.54
C ILE A 78 -10.06 31.97 -20.33
N LEU A 79 -9.58 31.73 -19.12
CA LEU A 79 -10.20 32.24 -17.90
C LEU A 79 -10.24 33.79 -17.89
N PHE A 80 -9.16 34.44 -18.32
CA PHE A 80 -9.13 35.90 -18.46
C PHE A 80 -10.13 36.41 -19.51
N ALA A 81 -10.30 35.69 -20.62
CA ALA A 81 -11.31 36.00 -21.62
C ALA A 81 -12.74 35.88 -21.06
N CYS A 82 -13.01 34.88 -20.20
CA CYS A 82 -14.29 34.75 -19.51
C CYS A 82 -14.59 35.96 -18.60
N ILE A 83 -13.60 36.48 -17.88
CA ILE A 83 -13.78 37.71 -17.09
C ILE A 83 -14.14 38.89 -18.01
N ASN A 84 -13.43 39.04 -19.12
CA ASN A 84 -13.67 40.14 -20.06
C ASN A 84 -15.06 40.08 -20.71
N SER A 85 -15.68 38.90 -20.81
CA SER A 85 -17.04 38.76 -21.33
C SER A 85 -18.16 39.19 -20.36
N ILE A 86 -17.94 39.28 -19.04
CA ILE A 86 -19.01 39.51 -18.03
C ILE A 86 -19.27 40.99 -17.78
N ASP A 87 -20.22 41.64 -18.45
CA ASP A 87 -20.47 43.10 -18.36
C ASP A 87 -20.47 43.69 -16.92
N SER A 88 -19.34 44.32 -16.57
CA SER A 88 -19.05 44.93 -15.27
C SER A 88 -18.01 46.03 -15.46
N GLU A 89 -18.18 47.17 -14.78
CA GLU A 89 -17.27 48.34 -14.88
C GLU A 89 -15.88 48.05 -14.31
N ASN A 90 -15.76 47.04 -13.45
CA ASN A 90 -14.52 46.65 -12.76
C ASN A 90 -13.55 45.82 -13.62
N LYS A 91 -13.95 45.38 -14.82
CA LYS A 91 -13.12 44.57 -15.74
C LYS A 91 -11.77 45.22 -16.07
N ASN A 92 -11.77 46.54 -16.27
CA ASN A 92 -10.62 47.28 -16.82
C ASN A 92 -9.40 47.27 -15.88
N ASN A 93 -9.60 46.91 -14.62
CA ASN A 93 -8.56 46.90 -13.59
C ASN A 93 -7.92 45.51 -13.39
N VAL A 94 -8.43 44.47 -14.06
CA VAL A 94 -7.89 43.10 -13.95
C VAL A 94 -6.88 42.84 -15.05
N GLN A 95 -5.66 42.49 -14.67
CA GLN A 95 -4.57 42.10 -15.56
C GLN A 95 -4.52 40.57 -15.72
N LEU A 96 -4.00 40.09 -16.87
CA LEU A 96 -3.81 38.65 -17.11
C LEU A 96 -2.98 37.96 -16.01
N MET A 97 -2.02 38.66 -15.40
CA MET A 97 -1.20 38.10 -14.33
C MET A 97 -1.96 37.85 -13.01
N GLN A 98 -3.12 38.47 -12.85
CA GLN A 98 -4.03 38.25 -11.71
C GLN A 98 -4.90 37.01 -11.89
N VAL A 99 -4.87 36.35 -13.04
CA VAL A 99 -5.72 35.19 -13.32
C VAL A 99 -4.86 33.94 -13.42
N ALA A 100 -5.20 32.92 -12.63
CA ALA A 100 -4.50 31.64 -12.65
C ALA A 100 -5.46 30.45 -12.57
N THR A 101 -5.30 29.51 -13.49
CA THR A 101 -5.97 28.20 -13.46
C THR A 101 -5.07 27.20 -12.75
N ASN A 102 -5.60 26.57 -11.71
CA ASN A 102 -4.98 25.45 -11.03
C ASN A 102 -5.38 24.18 -11.77
N LEU A 103 -4.48 23.67 -12.61
CA LEU A 103 -4.74 22.48 -13.40
C LEU A 103 -4.61 21.21 -12.53
N ARG A 104 -5.62 20.35 -12.60
CA ARG A 104 -5.63 19.00 -12.04
C ARG A 104 -5.96 18.00 -13.15
N LEU A 105 -5.25 16.89 -13.15
CA LEU A 105 -5.37 15.81 -14.12
C LEU A 105 -6.06 14.63 -13.46
N LYS A 106 -7.00 14.03 -14.20
CA LYS A 106 -7.66 12.78 -13.86
C LYS A 106 -7.40 11.74 -14.95
N CYS A 107 -7.36 10.47 -14.56
CA CYS A 107 -7.30 9.32 -15.45
C CYS A 107 -6.11 9.38 -16.41
N VAL A 108 -4.93 9.79 -15.95
CA VAL A 108 -3.76 9.87 -16.82
C VAL A 108 -3.23 8.46 -17.09
N PRO A 109 -3.06 8.05 -18.37
CA PRO A 109 -2.56 6.72 -18.67
C PRO A 109 -1.10 6.57 -18.29
N GLN A 110 -0.78 5.48 -17.58
CA GLN A 110 0.59 5.21 -17.11
C GLN A 110 1.60 5.10 -18.25
N PHE A 111 1.19 4.51 -19.39
CA PHE A 111 2.05 4.33 -20.55
C PHE A 111 2.40 5.63 -21.28
N LEU A 112 1.62 6.70 -21.10
CA LEU A 112 1.89 8.00 -21.71
C LEU A 112 2.84 8.85 -20.88
N SER A 113 3.07 8.48 -19.62
CA SER A 113 3.92 9.25 -18.72
C SER A 113 5.33 8.68 -18.69
N ASN A 114 6.32 9.46 -19.13
CA ASN A 114 7.71 9.01 -19.18
C ASN A 114 8.32 8.92 -17.76
N GLU A 115 8.57 7.69 -17.27
CA GLU A 115 9.23 7.47 -15.97
C GLU A 115 10.72 7.88 -15.94
N LYS A 116 11.36 7.92 -17.13
CA LYS A 116 12.83 7.93 -17.28
C LYS A 116 13.42 9.15 -17.98
N GLN A 117 12.62 10.11 -18.45
CA GLN A 117 13.19 11.31 -19.07
C GLN A 117 13.51 12.37 -18.02
N PRO A 118 14.80 12.77 -17.85
CA PRO A 118 15.21 13.80 -16.92
C PRO A 118 15.11 15.22 -17.49
N TYR A 119 14.62 15.38 -18.73
CA TYR A 119 14.73 16.63 -19.48
C TYR A 119 13.47 17.49 -19.40
N TYR A 120 13.70 18.80 -19.38
CA TYR A 120 12.69 19.85 -19.34
C TYR A 120 11.64 19.69 -20.44
N GLY A 121 10.36 19.83 -20.06
CA GLY A 121 9.24 19.86 -21.00
C GLY A 121 8.41 18.58 -21.00
N GLY A 122 7.74 18.27 -19.89
CA GLY A 122 6.71 17.25 -19.87
C GLY A 122 6.17 16.88 -18.50
N ILE A 123 5.08 16.10 -18.47
CA ILE A 123 4.51 15.51 -17.25
C ILE A 123 5.25 14.21 -16.93
N MET A 124 5.79 14.11 -15.72
CA MET A 124 6.47 12.93 -15.21
C MET A 124 5.58 12.18 -14.22
N LEU A 125 5.38 10.88 -14.44
CA LEU A 125 4.74 10.01 -13.45
C LEU A 125 5.77 9.49 -12.45
N LYS A 126 5.45 9.64 -11.16
CA LYS A 126 6.17 9.01 -10.06
C LYS A 126 5.21 8.21 -9.19
N LYS A 127 5.39 6.89 -9.18
CA LYS A 127 4.67 6.00 -8.29
C LYS A 127 5.40 5.87 -6.95
N GLY A 128 4.68 5.95 -5.84
CA GLY A 128 5.28 5.83 -4.52
C GLY A 128 4.28 5.60 -3.40
N LEU A 129 4.77 5.02 -2.31
CA LEU A 129 4.02 4.85 -1.06
C LEU A 129 4.22 6.06 -0.17
N LEU A 130 3.13 6.62 0.34
CA LEU A 130 3.19 7.73 1.29
C LEU A 130 3.58 7.24 2.68
N LEU A 131 4.73 7.68 3.19
CA LEU A 131 5.26 7.31 4.50
C LEU A 131 4.88 8.30 5.60
N ASP A 132 4.96 9.59 5.28
CA ASP A 132 4.82 10.66 6.27
C ASP A 132 4.36 11.97 5.61
N ILE A 133 3.64 12.78 6.39
CA ILE A 133 3.13 14.10 6.00
C ILE A 133 3.54 15.11 7.08
N SER A 134 4.28 16.13 6.70
CA SER A 134 4.62 17.21 7.63
C SER A 134 3.40 18.02 8.05
N LYS A 135 3.51 18.75 9.17
CA LYS A 135 2.52 19.78 9.53
C LYS A 135 2.34 20.78 8.37
N PRO A 136 1.10 21.30 8.15
CA PRO A 136 0.84 22.27 7.10
C PRO A 136 1.63 23.55 7.38
N ASN A 137 2.39 23.98 6.38
CA ASN A 137 3.11 25.24 6.38
C ASN A 137 2.40 26.19 5.44
N SER A 138 2.22 27.44 5.86
CA SER A 138 1.71 28.46 4.95
C SER A 138 2.73 28.77 3.86
N TYR A 139 2.24 29.00 2.65
CA TYR A 139 3.06 29.47 1.56
C TYR A 139 2.35 30.58 0.81
N VAL A 140 3.14 31.47 0.21
CA VAL A 140 2.58 32.64 -0.44
C VAL A 140 2.16 32.30 -1.86
N PHE A 141 0.88 32.52 -2.15
CA PHE A 141 0.30 32.37 -3.48
C PHE A 141 0.63 33.52 -4.39
N HIS A 142 0.57 34.72 -3.82
CA HIS A 142 0.83 35.95 -4.54
C HIS A 142 1.21 37.06 -3.58
N THR A 143 1.91 38.04 -4.13
CA THR A 143 2.29 39.28 -3.47
C THR A 143 1.87 40.43 -4.36
N VAL A 144 1.30 41.47 -3.74
CA VAL A 144 0.93 42.71 -4.41
C VAL A 144 1.91 43.78 -3.96
N TRP A 145 2.59 44.41 -4.92
CA TRP A 145 3.59 45.43 -4.66
C TRP A 145 3.10 46.77 -5.22
N SER A 146 3.06 47.80 -4.38
CA SER A 146 2.63 49.15 -4.78
C SER A 146 3.78 50.14 -4.67
N CYS A 147 3.72 51.20 -5.47
CA CYS A 147 4.69 52.29 -5.42
C CYS A 147 4.41 53.19 -4.21
N PRO A 148 5.44 53.55 -3.39
CA PRO A 148 5.25 54.49 -2.27
C PRO A 148 4.80 55.88 -2.73
N GLU A 149 5.18 56.28 -3.94
CA GLU A 149 4.84 57.58 -4.53
C GLU A 149 3.48 57.57 -5.25
N ALA A 150 2.70 56.49 -5.11
CA ALA A 150 1.37 56.33 -5.70
C ALA A 150 1.30 56.62 -7.22
N CYS A 151 2.37 56.29 -7.96
CA CYS A 151 2.37 56.40 -9.42
C CYS A 151 1.25 55.54 -10.02
N GLU A 152 0.38 56.14 -10.83
CA GLU A 152 -0.75 55.44 -11.47
C GLU A 152 -0.27 54.19 -12.25
N GLY A 153 -1.00 53.09 -12.08
CA GLY A 153 -0.77 51.83 -12.80
C GLY A 153 0.48 51.03 -12.43
N ASN A 154 1.30 51.47 -11.46
CA ASN A 154 2.52 50.74 -11.05
C ASN A 154 2.29 49.77 -9.88
N GLU A 155 1.30 48.90 -10.01
CA GLU A 155 1.17 47.74 -9.13
C GLU A 155 1.76 46.50 -9.81
N VAL A 156 2.64 45.81 -9.11
CA VAL A 156 3.27 44.59 -9.61
C VAL A 156 2.73 43.42 -8.81
N ILE A 157 2.10 42.48 -9.51
CA ILE A 157 1.50 41.29 -8.90
C ILE A 157 2.35 40.09 -9.30
N LEU A 158 2.91 39.43 -8.28
CA LEU A 158 3.81 38.29 -8.47
C LEU A 158 3.22 37.06 -7.80
N GLN A 159 3.30 35.91 -8.46
CA GLN A 159 2.87 34.61 -7.93
C GLN A 159 3.91 33.96 -6.98
N PHE A 160 4.88 34.74 -6.53
CA PHE A 160 5.96 34.34 -5.63
C PHE A 160 6.46 35.56 -4.86
N ILE A 161 7.24 35.32 -3.79
CA ILE A 161 7.99 36.39 -3.13
C ILE A 161 9.34 36.55 -3.87
N PRO A 162 9.58 37.68 -4.55
CA PRO A 162 10.87 37.91 -5.20
C PRO A 162 11.98 38.06 -4.16
N LYS A 163 13.20 37.61 -4.50
CA LYS A 163 14.37 37.75 -3.62
C LYS A 163 14.73 39.21 -3.37
N THR A 164 14.47 40.07 -4.35
CA THR A 164 14.66 41.51 -4.28
C THR A 164 13.34 42.20 -4.62
N PRO A 165 12.92 43.22 -3.86
CA PRO A 165 11.69 43.92 -4.12
C PRO A 165 11.72 44.55 -5.53
N PRO A 166 10.62 44.47 -6.29
CA PRO A 166 10.53 45.05 -7.62
C PRO A 166 10.65 46.58 -7.55
N LYS A 167 11.09 47.21 -8.64
CA LYS A 167 11.19 48.66 -8.77
C LYS A 167 10.05 49.19 -9.62
N CYS A 168 9.57 50.38 -9.28
CA CYS A 168 8.59 51.11 -10.07
C CYS A 168 9.15 51.39 -11.48
N TYR A 169 8.34 51.19 -12.52
CA TYR A 169 8.77 51.46 -13.89
C TYR A 169 8.89 52.97 -14.16
N VAL A 170 8.08 53.78 -13.47
CA VAL A 170 8.01 55.25 -13.65
C VAL A 170 9.06 55.98 -12.81
N CYS A 171 9.02 55.88 -11.48
CA CYS A 171 9.91 56.63 -10.59
C CYS A 171 11.17 55.85 -10.16
N ARG A 172 11.30 54.58 -10.55
CA ARG A 172 12.41 53.67 -10.14
C ARG A 172 12.56 53.43 -8.63
N SER A 173 11.66 53.97 -7.82
CA SER A 173 11.57 53.72 -6.37
C SER A 173 11.25 52.25 -6.10
N VAL A 174 11.72 51.75 -4.95
CA VAL A 174 11.51 50.36 -4.53
C VAL A 174 10.04 50.20 -4.13
N LEU A 175 9.34 49.24 -4.72
CA LEU A 175 7.95 48.95 -4.39
C LEU A 175 7.87 48.31 -3.01
N PHE A 176 6.81 48.61 -2.25
CA PHE A 176 6.54 47.97 -0.96
C PHE A 176 5.42 46.95 -1.11
N GLU A 177 5.48 45.88 -0.33
CA GLU A 177 4.49 44.81 -0.37
C GLU A 177 3.25 45.17 0.45
N ASN A 178 2.06 45.08 -0.16
CA ASN A 178 0.79 45.14 0.54
C ASN A 178 0.47 43.78 1.19
N SER A 179 0.95 43.58 2.42
CA SER A 179 0.71 42.34 3.16
C SER A 179 -0.78 42.01 3.36
N GLY A 180 -1.66 43.02 3.45
CA GLY A 180 -3.11 42.82 3.58
C GLY A 180 -3.79 42.26 2.32
N LEU A 181 -3.15 42.37 1.16
CA LEU A 181 -3.63 41.79 -0.09
C LEU A 181 -2.91 40.49 -0.43
N ARG A 182 -1.98 40.03 0.40
CA ARG A 182 -1.31 38.75 0.24
C ARG A 182 -2.32 37.64 0.53
N ARG A 183 -2.49 36.69 -0.39
CA ARG A 183 -3.09 35.40 -0.04
C ARG A 183 -2.01 34.34 0.13
N CYS A 184 -2.25 33.51 1.13
CA CYS A 184 -1.44 32.35 1.43
C CYS A 184 -2.28 31.09 1.23
N GLY A 185 -1.61 30.02 0.83
CA GLY A 185 -2.13 28.67 0.83
C GLY A 185 -1.46 27.80 1.85
N GLU A 186 -1.82 26.53 1.81
CA GLU A 186 -1.22 25.51 2.64
C GLU A 186 -0.38 24.57 1.78
N LYS A 187 0.81 24.24 2.28
CA LYS A 187 1.66 23.21 1.70
C LYS A 187 2.10 22.23 2.77
N VAL A 188 2.14 20.96 2.40
CA VAL A 188 2.73 19.89 3.20
C VAL A 188 3.92 19.29 2.46
N THR A 189 4.91 18.84 3.22
CA THR A 189 6.00 18.04 2.69
C THR A 189 5.62 16.58 2.88
N ALA A 190 5.33 15.88 1.79
CA ALA A 190 4.96 14.48 1.79
C ALA A 190 6.17 13.63 1.39
N THR A 191 6.48 12.60 2.19
CA THR A 191 7.61 11.72 1.98
C THR A 191 7.15 10.40 1.36
N PHE A 192 7.66 10.09 0.17
CA PHE A 192 7.29 8.89 -0.59
C PHE A 192 8.48 7.94 -0.77
N ILE A 193 8.20 6.64 -0.77
CA ILE A 193 9.17 5.60 -1.17
C ILE A 193 8.70 4.91 -2.45
N SER A 194 9.58 4.84 -3.45
CA SER A 194 9.33 4.09 -4.69
C SER A 194 9.95 2.70 -4.59
N ASN A 195 9.44 1.74 -5.35
CA ASN A 195 10.00 0.38 -5.39
C ASN A 195 11.40 0.35 -6.03
N ASP A 196 11.69 1.30 -6.92
CA ASP A 196 12.95 1.35 -7.67
C ASP A 196 14.03 2.19 -6.99
N GLU A 197 13.70 2.88 -5.90
CA GLU A 197 14.59 3.84 -5.24
C GLU A 197 14.80 3.47 -3.78
N PHE A 198 16.07 3.29 -3.37
CA PHE A 198 16.43 2.94 -2.00
C PHE A 198 16.17 4.06 -0.99
N LEU A 199 16.05 5.31 -1.45
CA LEU A 199 15.91 6.48 -0.59
C LEU A 199 14.53 7.13 -0.73
N PRO A 200 13.90 7.53 0.38
CA PRO A 200 12.65 8.25 0.35
C PRO A 200 12.83 9.64 -0.28
N ARG A 201 11.86 10.05 -1.11
CA ARG A 201 11.82 11.36 -1.75
C ARG A 201 10.75 12.24 -1.15
N LYS A 202 11.03 13.53 -1.06
CA LYS A 202 10.10 14.53 -0.54
C LYS A 202 9.49 15.32 -1.68
N TYR A 203 8.17 15.47 -1.66
CA TYR A 203 7.42 16.30 -2.60
C TYR A 203 6.59 17.32 -1.83
N PHE A 204 6.44 18.52 -2.40
CA PHE A 204 5.54 19.53 -1.87
C PHE A 204 4.14 19.32 -2.46
N ILE A 205 3.18 19.04 -1.58
CA ILE A 205 1.76 18.90 -1.93
C ILE A 205 1.01 20.12 -1.38
N VAL A 206 0.01 20.57 -2.13
CA VAL A 206 -0.52 21.93 -2.04
C VAL A 206 -2.04 21.91 -1.99
N ASP A 207 -2.62 22.72 -1.11
CA ASP A 207 -4.05 23.03 -0.99
C ASP A 207 -4.98 21.81 -1.12
N ASP A 208 -5.77 21.74 -2.20
CA ASP A 208 -6.79 20.73 -2.48
C ASP A 208 -6.24 19.29 -2.48
N LEU A 209 -4.97 19.14 -2.87
CA LEU A 209 -4.31 17.83 -2.93
C LEU A 209 -3.99 17.27 -1.53
N ILE A 210 -3.92 18.11 -0.49
CA ILE A 210 -3.59 17.67 0.87
C ILE A 210 -4.68 16.71 1.39
N SER A 211 -5.94 17.03 1.12
CA SER A 211 -7.10 16.23 1.53
C SER A 211 -7.14 14.81 0.93
N LYS A 212 -6.43 14.59 -0.19
CA LYS A 212 -6.39 13.31 -0.91
C LYS A 212 -5.33 12.35 -0.36
N LEU A 213 -4.48 12.80 0.56
CA LEU A 213 -3.35 12.03 1.08
C LEU A 213 -3.73 11.21 2.31
N ASN A 214 -3.58 9.90 2.19
CA ASN A 214 -3.72 8.92 3.25
C ASN A 214 -2.39 8.17 3.41
N VAL A 215 -1.80 8.26 4.59
CA VAL A 215 -0.53 7.60 4.88
C VAL A 215 -0.69 6.07 4.77
N GLY A 216 0.31 5.41 4.18
CA GLY A 216 0.29 3.96 3.94
C GLY A 216 -0.38 3.54 2.62
N ASN A 217 -0.86 4.48 1.80
CA ASN A 217 -1.42 4.20 0.49
C ASN A 217 -0.42 4.47 -0.65
N MET A 218 -0.66 3.81 -1.77
CA MET A 218 0.10 3.97 -3.00
C MET A 218 -0.48 5.09 -3.85
N TYR A 219 0.39 5.98 -4.32
CA TYR A 219 -0.01 7.11 -5.15
C TYR A 219 0.77 7.16 -6.45
N ASN A 220 0.08 7.61 -7.48
CA ASN A 220 0.61 8.08 -8.75
C ASN A 220 0.69 9.61 -8.67
N LEU A 221 1.91 10.14 -8.68
CA LEU A 221 2.19 11.56 -8.64
C LEU A 221 2.50 12.06 -10.05
N TYR A 222 1.74 13.04 -10.52
CA TYR A 222 2.01 13.73 -11.78
C TYR A 222 2.80 14.99 -11.50
N VAL A 223 4.08 14.95 -11.86
CA VAL A 223 5.07 15.96 -11.51
C VAL A 223 5.51 16.69 -12.76
N VAL A 224 5.50 18.02 -12.71
CA VAL A 224 6.08 18.87 -13.75
C VAL A 224 7.41 19.44 -13.24
N VAL A 225 8.44 19.34 -14.08
CA VAL A 225 9.77 19.87 -13.76
C VAL A 225 9.84 21.33 -14.22
N LEU A 226 9.78 22.25 -13.26
CA LEU A 226 10.14 23.66 -13.46
C LEU A 226 11.66 23.77 -13.37
N LYS A 227 12.26 24.78 -14.03
CA LYS A 227 13.71 25.04 -14.11
C LYS A 227 14.54 24.46 -12.95
N ASN A 228 14.25 24.85 -11.71
CA ASN A 228 14.98 24.33 -10.54
C ASN A 228 14.13 23.50 -9.57
N ASN A 229 12.82 23.38 -9.78
CA ASN A 229 11.87 22.84 -8.81
C ASN A 229 10.93 21.82 -9.44
N LYS A 230 10.53 20.79 -8.68
CA LYS A 230 9.49 19.83 -9.09
C LYS A 230 8.17 20.24 -8.46
N SER A 231 7.17 20.53 -9.29
CA SER A 231 5.80 20.84 -8.82
C SER A 231 4.88 19.65 -9.06
N VAL A 232 4.16 19.23 -8.03
CA VAL A 232 3.13 18.20 -8.16
C VAL A 232 1.84 18.85 -8.66
N TRP A 233 1.37 18.39 -9.82
CA TRP A 233 0.13 18.87 -10.43
C TRP A 233 -1.07 18.08 -9.95
N SER A 234 -0.93 16.76 -9.81
CA SER A 234 -2.02 15.89 -9.38
C SER A 234 -1.51 14.65 -8.67
N VAL A 235 -2.37 14.13 -7.79
CA VAL A 235 -2.14 12.95 -6.98
C VAL A 235 -3.35 12.05 -7.13
N GLU A 236 -3.11 10.84 -7.60
CA GLU A 236 -4.14 9.80 -7.72
C GLU A 236 -3.75 8.59 -6.89
N GLU A 237 -4.70 8.06 -6.12
CA GLU A 237 -4.49 6.82 -5.39
C GLU A 237 -4.47 5.64 -6.37
N SER A 238 -3.43 4.81 -6.28
CA SER A 238 -3.27 3.61 -7.11
C SER A 238 -4.08 2.46 -6.51
N VAL A 239 -5.34 2.33 -6.92
CA VAL A 239 -6.20 1.20 -6.54
C VAL A 239 -5.89 -0.01 -7.41
N ILE A 240 -5.63 -1.16 -6.79
CA ILE A 240 -5.46 -2.43 -7.49
C ILE A 240 -6.83 -3.12 -7.54
N LEU A 241 -7.24 -3.57 -8.73
CA LEU A 241 -8.50 -4.28 -8.90
C LEU A 241 -8.27 -5.80 -8.89
N PRO A 242 -9.19 -6.59 -8.32
CA PRO A 242 -9.10 -8.05 -8.34
C PRO A 242 -9.27 -8.57 -9.76
N ALA A 243 -8.50 -9.61 -10.11
CA ALA A 243 -8.69 -10.32 -11.36
C ALA A 243 -10.04 -11.06 -11.35
N PRO A 244 -10.76 -11.13 -12.48
CA PRO A 244 -11.98 -11.92 -12.57
C PRO A 244 -11.68 -13.39 -12.34
N ILE A 245 -12.60 -14.12 -11.70
CA ILE A 245 -12.44 -15.55 -11.40
C ILE A 245 -12.24 -16.38 -12.67
N THR A 246 -12.73 -15.91 -13.83
CA THR A 246 -12.57 -16.56 -15.13
C THR A 246 -11.15 -16.46 -15.72
N TYR A 247 -10.23 -15.74 -15.06
CA TYR A 247 -8.86 -15.63 -15.54
C TYR A 247 -8.14 -17.00 -15.47
N PRO A 248 -7.40 -17.41 -16.51
CA PRO A 248 -6.73 -18.71 -16.56
C PRO A 248 -5.63 -18.79 -15.49
N ILE A 249 -5.51 -19.96 -14.87
CA ILE A 249 -4.41 -20.26 -13.94
C ILE A 249 -3.24 -20.89 -14.68
N PRO A 250 -2.01 -20.80 -14.15
CA PRO A 250 -0.88 -21.51 -14.71
C PRO A 250 -1.12 -23.03 -14.75
N GLU A 251 -0.84 -23.67 -15.89
CA GLU A 251 -1.10 -25.11 -16.13
C GLU A 251 -0.46 -26.02 -15.07
N ASP A 252 0.77 -25.72 -14.65
CA ASP A 252 1.49 -26.51 -13.62
C ASP A 252 0.70 -26.57 -12.29
N ILE A 253 0.00 -25.50 -11.94
CA ILE A 253 -0.75 -25.40 -10.67
C ILE A 253 -2.09 -26.10 -10.80
N GLU A 254 -2.71 -26.05 -11.97
CA GLU A 254 -3.92 -26.81 -12.28
C GLU A 254 -3.67 -28.31 -12.18
N GLN A 255 -2.61 -28.79 -12.84
CA GLN A 255 -2.17 -30.19 -12.76
C GLN A 255 -1.85 -30.61 -11.32
N LEU A 256 -1.21 -29.72 -10.54
CA LEU A 256 -0.94 -29.98 -9.13
C LEU A 256 -2.22 -30.13 -8.31
N PHE A 257 -3.23 -29.31 -8.57
CA PHE A 257 -4.51 -29.38 -7.89
C PHE A 257 -5.26 -30.67 -8.22
N GLU A 258 -5.25 -31.08 -9.49
CA GLU A 258 -5.82 -32.37 -9.94
C GLU A 258 -5.13 -33.56 -9.28
N THR A 259 -3.79 -33.53 -9.20
CA THR A 259 -2.98 -34.58 -8.54
C THR A 259 -3.29 -34.69 -7.05
N CYS A 260 -3.73 -33.59 -6.42
CA CYS A 260 -4.13 -33.55 -5.01
C CYS A 260 -5.59 -33.98 -4.78
N GLU A 261 -6.29 -34.48 -5.80
CA GLU A 261 -7.70 -34.93 -5.74
C GLU A 261 -8.66 -33.83 -5.24
N GLY A 262 -8.28 -32.56 -5.36
CA GLY A 262 -9.05 -31.42 -4.85
C GLY A 262 -9.06 -31.27 -3.33
N VAL A 263 -8.22 -32.01 -2.59
CA VAL A 263 -8.13 -31.90 -1.12
C VAL A 263 -7.36 -30.63 -0.72
N PRO A 264 -7.97 -29.70 0.06
CA PRO A 264 -7.39 -28.38 0.31
C PRO A 264 -6.01 -28.38 0.97
N TRP A 265 -5.84 -29.14 2.06
CA TRP A 265 -4.60 -29.15 2.82
C TRP A 265 -3.46 -29.89 2.11
N LYS A 266 -3.76 -30.92 1.29
CA LYS A 266 -2.77 -31.59 0.42
C LYS A 266 -2.20 -30.61 -0.61
N PHE A 267 -3.09 -29.85 -1.25
CA PHE A 267 -2.71 -28.85 -2.24
C PHE A 267 -1.86 -27.73 -1.64
N ILE A 268 -2.26 -27.19 -0.49
CA ILE A 268 -1.50 -26.14 0.22
C ILE A 268 -0.12 -26.64 0.66
N TYR A 269 -0.03 -27.88 1.14
CA TYR A 269 1.25 -28.51 1.49
C TYR A 269 2.18 -28.57 0.27
N CYS A 270 1.69 -29.03 -0.88
CA CYS A 270 2.49 -29.10 -2.10
C CYS A 270 2.93 -27.70 -2.58
N LEU A 271 2.03 -26.72 -2.59
CA LEU A 271 2.39 -25.34 -2.93
C LEU A 271 3.45 -24.76 -1.99
N ALA A 272 3.33 -24.98 -0.68
CA ALA A 272 4.26 -24.47 0.31
C ALA A 272 5.67 -25.07 0.14
N SER A 273 5.80 -26.31 -0.32
CA SER A 273 7.09 -26.97 -0.54
C SER A 273 7.96 -26.25 -1.59
N THR A 274 7.36 -25.47 -2.50
CA THR A 274 8.07 -24.65 -3.49
C THR A 274 8.77 -23.43 -2.89
N ILE A 275 8.42 -23.05 -1.65
CA ILE A 275 9.06 -21.95 -0.94
C ILE A 275 10.39 -22.44 -0.37
N GLY A 276 11.48 -21.79 -0.75
CA GLY A 276 12.80 -22.09 -0.17
C GLY A 276 13.43 -23.38 -0.68
N VAL A 277 13.08 -23.87 -1.87
CA VAL A 277 13.62 -25.09 -2.52
C VAL A 277 15.16 -25.15 -2.55
N ARG A 278 15.83 -24.00 -2.49
CA ARG A 278 17.29 -23.89 -2.49
C ARG A 278 17.93 -23.71 -1.12
N VAL A 279 17.11 -23.45 -0.11
CA VAL A 279 17.57 -23.19 1.26
C VAL A 279 17.55 -24.50 2.04
N CYS A 280 16.49 -25.28 1.90
CA CYS A 280 16.31 -26.57 2.58
C CYS A 280 15.64 -27.59 1.65
N PRO A 281 15.70 -28.89 1.99
CA PRO A 281 14.89 -29.91 1.34
C PRO A 281 13.40 -29.56 1.30
N LEU A 282 12.67 -30.18 0.36
CA LEU A 282 11.26 -29.90 0.12
C LEU A 282 10.41 -30.14 1.38
N HIS A 283 10.67 -31.22 2.10
CA HIS A 283 9.92 -31.67 3.27
C HIS A 283 10.30 -30.99 4.59
N CYS A 284 11.41 -30.25 4.64
CA CYS A 284 11.85 -29.59 5.88
C CYS A 284 11.09 -28.29 6.15
N PHE A 285 10.86 -27.99 7.43
CA PHE A 285 10.20 -26.76 7.92
C PHE A 285 8.82 -26.47 7.30
N MET A 286 8.04 -27.52 7.01
CA MET A 286 6.76 -27.36 6.30
C MET A 286 5.73 -26.51 7.05
N HIS A 287 5.69 -26.59 8.40
CA HIS A 287 4.83 -25.73 9.20
C HIS A 287 5.11 -24.24 8.98
N VAL A 288 6.40 -23.87 8.88
CA VAL A 288 6.84 -22.50 8.58
C VAL A 288 6.47 -22.14 7.14
N LYS A 289 6.79 -22.99 6.15
CA LYS A 289 6.51 -22.72 4.73
C LYS A 289 5.00 -22.52 4.47
N ILE A 290 4.15 -23.36 5.05
CA ILE A 290 2.69 -23.24 4.96
C ILE A 290 2.22 -21.92 5.57
N SER A 291 2.70 -21.60 6.78
CA SER A 291 2.32 -20.37 7.47
C SER A 291 2.71 -19.13 6.67
N LEU A 292 3.93 -19.12 6.10
CA LEU A 292 4.41 -18.04 5.23
C LEU A 292 3.52 -17.90 3.99
N LEU A 293 3.14 -19.00 3.33
CA LEU A 293 2.23 -18.97 2.18
C LEU A 293 0.86 -18.37 2.54
N LEU A 294 0.27 -18.78 3.64
CA LEU A 294 -1.02 -18.26 4.12
C LEU A 294 -0.94 -16.75 4.43
N SER A 295 0.16 -16.32 5.06
CA SER A 295 0.39 -14.90 5.35
C SER A 295 0.58 -14.08 4.08
N LEU A 296 1.33 -14.57 3.09
CA LEU A 296 1.50 -13.93 1.78
C LEU A 296 0.17 -13.67 1.08
N VAL A 297 -0.72 -14.66 1.08
CA VAL A 297 -2.07 -14.53 0.50
C VAL A 297 -2.91 -13.55 1.31
N SER A 298 -2.85 -13.61 2.65
CA SER A 298 -3.62 -12.71 3.53
C SER A 298 -3.28 -11.23 3.31
N VAL A 299 -2.00 -10.89 3.10
CA VAL A 299 -1.57 -9.51 2.85
C VAL A 299 -2.15 -8.99 1.54
N LYS A 300 -2.12 -9.80 0.47
CA LYS A 300 -2.71 -9.40 -0.82
C LYS A 300 -4.23 -9.33 -0.75
N ALA A 301 -4.88 -10.23 0.00
CA ALA A 301 -6.32 -10.19 0.23
C ALA A 301 -6.72 -8.96 1.08
N ASN A 302 -5.89 -8.51 2.02
CA ASN A 302 -6.11 -7.25 2.75
C ASN A 302 -6.09 -6.04 1.81
N LEU A 303 -5.14 -5.98 0.88
CA LEU A 303 -5.05 -4.90 -0.09
C LEU A 303 -6.27 -4.81 -1.02
N LEU A 304 -6.83 -5.94 -1.42
CA LEU A 304 -7.94 -6.00 -2.40
C LEU A 304 -9.32 -5.97 -1.75
N LEU A 305 -9.50 -6.68 -0.64
CA LEU A 305 -10.81 -6.94 -0.02
C LEU A 305 -10.90 -6.41 1.43
N GLY A 306 -9.83 -5.87 1.99
CA GLY A 306 -9.80 -5.46 3.41
C GLY A 306 -9.86 -6.63 4.40
N SER A 307 -9.53 -7.85 3.97
CA SER A 307 -9.48 -9.03 4.84
C SER A 307 -8.44 -8.91 5.95
N SER A 308 -8.60 -9.64 7.04
CA SER A 308 -7.61 -9.71 8.12
C SER A 308 -6.26 -10.26 7.64
N ILE A 309 -5.19 -9.76 8.25
CA ILE A 309 -3.81 -10.14 7.96
C ILE A 309 -3.38 -11.23 8.95
N ILE A 310 -2.61 -12.20 8.48
CA ILE A 310 -2.03 -13.25 9.33
C ILE A 310 -0.60 -12.86 9.69
N ASN A 311 -0.35 -12.64 10.98
CA ASN A 311 0.97 -12.41 11.56
C ASN A 311 1.57 -13.73 12.07
N ILE A 312 2.87 -13.90 11.86
CA ILE A 312 3.57 -15.16 12.17
C ILE A 312 4.66 -14.91 13.20
N LEU A 313 4.71 -15.76 14.21
CA LEU A 313 5.84 -15.88 15.12
C LEU A 313 6.51 -17.23 14.91
N VAL A 314 7.76 -17.23 14.47
CA VAL A 314 8.59 -18.44 14.42
C VAL A 314 9.54 -18.45 15.60
N THR A 315 9.53 -19.55 16.33
CA THR A 315 10.40 -19.79 17.48
C THR A 315 11.14 -21.09 17.31
N GLY A 316 12.45 -21.06 17.50
CA GLY A 316 13.27 -22.26 17.40
C GLY A 316 14.69 -22.03 17.87
N HIS A 317 15.47 -23.10 17.86
CA HIS A 317 16.92 -23.04 18.08
C HIS A 317 17.65 -22.50 16.85
N GLU A 318 17.15 -22.85 15.65
CA GLU A 318 17.77 -22.61 14.35
C GLU A 318 17.23 -21.34 13.68
N THR A 319 17.72 -20.16 14.06
CA THR A 319 17.20 -18.92 13.47
C THR A 319 17.76 -18.58 12.09
N LYS A 320 18.86 -19.21 11.67
CA LYS A 320 19.50 -18.91 10.38
C LYS A 320 18.69 -19.43 9.18
N TYR A 321 18.39 -20.73 9.14
CA TYR A 321 17.65 -21.31 8.01
C TYR A 321 16.24 -20.76 7.91
N VAL A 322 15.55 -20.58 9.04
CA VAL A 322 14.24 -19.93 9.07
C VAL A 322 14.30 -18.52 8.48
N LEU A 323 15.33 -17.73 8.81
CA LEU A 323 15.51 -16.39 8.24
C LEU A 323 15.78 -16.44 6.73
N GLU A 324 16.55 -17.42 6.26
CA GLU A 324 16.80 -17.64 4.83
C GLU A 324 15.53 -18.07 4.08
N ILE A 325 14.69 -18.92 4.68
CA ILE A 325 13.37 -19.30 4.14
C ILE A 325 12.44 -18.08 4.11
N MET A 326 12.38 -17.29 5.17
CA MET A 326 11.63 -16.03 5.20
C MET A 326 12.11 -15.08 4.09
N SER A 327 13.42 -14.93 3.92
CA SER A 327 14.02 -14.12 2.84
C SER A 327 13.76 -14.68 1.44
N ALA A 328 13.63 -16.00 1.29
CA ALA A 328 13.17 -16.60 0.05
C ALA A 328 11.69 -16.29 -0.20
N ALA A 329 10.86 -16.30 0.85
CA ALA A 329 9.43 -16.02 0.78
C ALA A 329 9.10 -14.54 0.52
N THR A 330 9.92 -13.59 0.99
CA THR A 330 9.70 -12.16 0.71
C THR A 330 9.72 -11.82 -0.78
N LYS A 331 10.40 -12.64 -1.60
CA LYS A 331 10.44 -12.48 -3.06
C LYS A 331 9.06 -12.60 -3.71
N PHE A 332 8.09 -13.25 -3.06
CA PHE A 332 6.70 -13.34 -3.54
C PHE A 332 5.85 -12.10 -3.25
N THR A 333 6.39 -11.15 -2.49
CA THR A 333 5.74 -9.87 -2.18
C THR A 333 6.29 -8.72 -2.97
N ASN A 334 5.46 -7.69 -3.11
CA ASN A 334 5.88 -6.45 -3.73
C ASN A 334 6.87 -5.66 -2.84
N ARG A 335 6.82 -5.89 -1.51
CA ARG A 335 7.61 -5.14 -0.53
C ARG A 335 7.93 -5.97 0.71
N SER A 336 9.16 -5.82 1.18
CA SER A 336 9.60 -6.34 2.46
C SER A 336 10.48 -5.32 3.18
N VAL A 337 10.23 -5.09 4.46
CA VAL A 337 11.03 -4.19 5.31
C VAL A 337 11.57 -4.96 6.50
N TYR A 338 12.87 -4.79 6.78
CA TYR A 338 13.48 -5.33 7.99
C TYR A 338 13.42 -4.29 9.10
N LEU A 339 12.84 -4.65 10.25
CA LEU A 339 12.73 -3.77 11.40
C LEU A 339 14.07 -3.76 12.17
N GLY A 340 14.86 -2.69 12.01
CA GLY A 340 16.10 -2.48 12.75
C GLY A 340 15.91 -1.66 14.05
N PRO A 341 16.71 -1.91 15.11
CA PRO A 341 16.50 -1.33 16.45
C PRO A 341 16.65 0.21 16.51
N HIS A 342 17.40 0.80 15.58
CA HIS A 342 17.64 2.25 15.51
C HIS A 342 16.67 2.99 14.56
N THR A 343 15.85 2.26 13.81
CA THR A 343 14.89 2.87 12.88
C THR A 343 13.59 3.21 13.59
N SER A 344 12.92 4.28 13.17
CA SER A 344 11.56 4.59 13.61
C SER A 344 10.62 3.47 13.18
N VAL A 345 10.33 2.56 14.12
CA VAL A 345 9.50 1.35 13.89
C VAL A 345 8.17 1.68 13.21
N GLN A 346 7.54 2.79 13.59
CA GLN A 346 6.31 3.31 12.99
C GLN A 346 6.43 3.52 11.47
N LEU A 347 7.42 4.29 11.01
CA LEU A 347 7.63 4.56 9.59
C LEU A 347 8.03 3.29 8.83
N SER A 348 8.79 2.39 9.45
CA SER A 348 9.18 1.12 8.83
C SER A 348 7.98 0.19 8.64
N MET A 349 7.05 0.15 9.61
CA MET A 349 5.80 -0.62 9.49
C MET A 349 4.88 -0.03 8.43
N ILE A 350 4.79 1.29 8.33
CA ILE A 350 4.06 1.97 7.26
C ILE A 350 4.71 1.70 5.90
N GLY A 351 6.04 1.74 5.82
CA GLY A 351 6.80 1.40 4.62
C GLY A 351 6.59 -0.03 4.12
N GLY A 352 6.24 -0.95 5.03
CA GLY A 352 5.84 -2.31 4.71
C GLY A 352 4.39 -2.47 4.25
N SER A 353 3.60 -1.39 4.18
CA SER A 353 2.18 -1.43 3.77
C SER A 353 2.00 -2.15 2.42
N GLY A 354 1.10 -3.12 2.41
CA GLY A 354 0.86 -4.01 1.26
C GLY A 354 1.92 -5.11 1.07
N GLY A 355 2.77 -5.32 2.08
CA GLY A 355 3.85 -6.28 2.08
C GLY A 355 4.12 -6.83 3.49
N ILE A 356 5.38 -7.13 3.75
CA ILE A 356 5.81 -7.81 4.99
C ILE A 356 6.83 -6.97 5.76
N CYS A 357 6.73 -7.02 7.08
CA CYS A 357 7.75 -6.53 8.01
C CYS A 357 8.41 -7.71 8.74
N ILE A 358 9.71 -7.90 8.56
CA ILE A 358 10.48 -8.92 9.28
C ILE A 358 10.99 -8.34 10.60
N LEU A 359 10.64 -8.99 11.70
CA LEU A 359 10.97 -8.62 13.07
C LEU A 359 11.90 -9.67 13.71
N PRO A 360 13.23 -9.44 13.72
CA PRO A 360 14.14 -10.24 14.52
C PRO A 360 14.01 -9.86 16.00
N LEU A 361 13.21 -10.60 16.77
CA LEU A 361 12.93 -10.31 18.19
C LEU A 361 14.19 -10.33 19.07
N SER A 362 15.22 -11.05 18.65
CA SER A 362 16.54 -11.05 19.31
C SER A 362 17.15 -9.65 19.44
N LEU A 363 16.90 -8.76 18.46
CA LEU A 363 17.43 -7.39 18.44
C LEU A 363 16.64 -6.43 19.34
N TYR A 364 15.39 -6.76 19.69
CA TYR A 364 14.51 -5.91 20.49
C TYR A 364 14.46 -6.29 21.96
N ARG A 365 15.24 -7.30 22.38
CA ARG A 365 15.36 -7.72 23.79
C ARG A 365 15.81 -6.59 24.72
N SER A 366 16.60 -5.66 24.20
CA SER A 366 17.12 -4.50 24.94
C SER A 366 16.18 -3.28 24.92
N ASN A 367 15.21 -3.21 23.99
CA ASN A 367 14.34 -2.05 23.81
C ASN A 367 12.86 -2.38 24.02
N GLN A 368 12.48 -2.59 25.29
CA GLN A 368 11.13 -2.98 25.69
C GLN A 368 10.03 -1.99 25.24
N LYS A 369 10.34 -0.70 25.12
CA LYS A 369 9.38 0.32 24.66
C LYS A 369 8.98 0.14 23.20
N GLN A 370 9.92 -0.21 22.33
CA GLN A 370 9.63 -0.48 20.92
C GLN A 370 8.88 -1.80 20.78
N LEU A 371 9.24 -2.81 21.56
CA LEU A 371 8.57 -4.11 21.53
C LEU A 371 7.11 -4.00 22.02
N SER A 372 6.86 -3.27 23.11
CA SER A 372 5.49 -3.03 23.58
C SER A 372 4.65 -2.23 22.58
N PHE A 373 5.27 -1.27 21.88
CA PHE A 373 4.61 -0.57 20.77
C PHE A 373 4.20 -1.53 19.64
N ILE A 374 5.11 -2.42 19.20
CA ILE A 374 4.82 -3.40 18.15
C ILE A 374 3.69 -4.33 18.56
N LEU A 375 3.74 -4.89 19.78
CA LEU A 375 2.69 -5.80 20.26
C LEU A 375 1.34 -5.10 20.35
N LYS A 376 1.28 -3.88 20.89
CA LYS A 376 0.05 -3.08 20.92
C LYS A 376 -0.49 -2.80 19.51
N THR A 377 0.41 -2.54 18.56
CA THR A 377 0.05 -2.28 17.15
C THR A 377 -0.56 -3.53 16.51
N LEU A 378 -0.04 -4.72 16.82
CA LEU A 378 -0.57 -5.99 16.33
C LEU A 378 -1.93 -6.33 16.95
N GLU A 379 -2.12 -6.11 18.26
CA GLU A 379 -3.40 -6.35 18.92
C GLU A 379 -4.52 -5.41 18.42
N THR A 380 -4.17 -4.13 18.21
CA THR A 380 -5.15 -3.11 17.80
C THR A 380 -5.31 -2.99 16.29
N ASN A 381 -4.39 -3.58 15.51
CA ASN A 381 -4.23 -3.34 14.08
C ASN A 381 -4.15 -1.85 13.69
N LYS A 382 -3.66 -1.01 14.61
CA LYS A 382 -3.57 0.44 14.45
C LYS A 382 -2.20 0.97 14.86
N ILE A 383 -1.64 1.82 14.00
CA ILE A 383 -0.41 2.57 14.23
C ILE A 383 -0.81 3.98 14.66
N ASN A 384 -0.46 4.36 15.89
CA ASN A 384 -0.66 5.71 16.37
C ASN A 384 0.56 6.56 16.04
N ILE A 385 0.40 7.49 15.10
CA ILE A 385 1.30 8.63 14.89
C ILE A 385 0.73 9.81 15.67
N GLU A 386 1.59 10.71 16.14
CA GLU A 386 1.33 11.83 17.07
C GLU A 386 -0.07 12.50 16.97
N ASN A 387 -0.70 12.55 15.80
CA ASN A 387 -2.06 13.08 15.59
C ASN A 387 -3.02 12.22 14.72
N SER A 388 -2.66 10.98 14.34
CA SER A 388 -3.53 10.14 13.49
C SER A 388 -3.39 8.64 13.79
N GLU A 389 -4.52 7.93 13.73
CA GLU A 389 -4.57 6.46 13.80
C GLU A 389 -4.60 5.90 12.37
N ILE A 390 -3.59 5.10 12.02
CA ILE A 390 -3.48 4.47 10.70
C ILE A 390 -3.69 2.97 10.86
N GLN A 391 -4.52 2.37 10.01
CA GLN A 391 -4.70 0.91 10.02
C GLN A 391 -3.42 0.19 9.53
N LEU A 392 -3.03 -0.86 10.24
CA LEU A 392 -1.92 -1.72 9.84
C LEU A 392 -2.29 -2.50 8.56
N LYS A 393 -1.51 -2.33 7.50
CA LYS A 393 -1.69 -2.97 6.18
C LYS A 393 -0.54 -3.91 5.81
N CYS A 394 0.28 -4.31 6.77
CA CYS A 394 1.43 -5.20 6.56
C CYS A 394 1.38 -6.39 7.52
N ALA A 395 1.89 -7.54 7.07
CA ALA A 395 2.08 -8.69 7.95
C ALA A 395 3.40 -8.57 8.68
N VAL A 396 3.41 -8.91 9.97
CA VAL A 396 4.65 -8.99 10.76
C VAL A 396 5.09 -10.44 10.87
N TRP A 397 6.32 -10.70 10.44
CA TRP A 397 7.00 -11.98 10.56
C TRP A 397 8.07 -11.88 11.63
N ALA A 398 7.77 -12.42 12.81
CA ALA A 398 8.65 -12.37 13.95
C ALA A 398 9.48 -13.64 14.09
N LEU A 399 10.76 -13.47 14.44
CA LEU A 399 11.70 -14.56 14.69
C LEU A 399 12.27 -14.45 16.09
N SER A 400 12.12 -15.49 16.89
CA SER A 400 12.66 -15.56 18.26
C SER A 400 13.52 -16.80 18.46
N ASN A 401 14.68 -16.62 19.08
CA ASN A 401 15.43 -17.74 19.65
C ASN A 401 14.79 -18.10 21.00
N GLU A 402 14.48 -19.38 21.22
CA GLU A 402 14.04 -19.88 22.52
C GLU A 402 15.17 -19.78 23.56
N SER A 403 15.31 -18.63 24.19
CA SER A 403 16.12 -18.46 25.39
C SER A 403 15.19 -18.11 26.54
N LYS A 404 15.30 -18.86 27.66
CA LYS A 404 14.42 -18.96 28.84
C LYS A 404 14.03 -17.66 29.58
N LYS A 405 14.26 -16.47 29.03
CA LYS A 405 14.13 -15.17 29.72
C LYS A 405 12.90 -14.32 29.36
N ILE A 406 12.14 -14.64 28.30
CA ILE A 406 10.89 -13.92 27.96
C ILE A 406 9.71 -14.88 28.18
N PRO A 407 8.64 -14.47 28.88
CA PRO A 407 7.42 -15.29 28.96
C PRO A 407 6.80 -15.37 27.56
N PHE A 408 7.12 -16.46 26.86
CA PHE A 408 6.64 -16.84 25.53
C PHE A 408 5.12 -16.64 25.38
N ASN A 409 4.38 -16.91 26.46
CA ASN A 409 2.92 -16.87 26.51
C ASN A 409 2.32 -15.49 26.18
N ASN A 410 3.03 -14.40 26.48
CA ASN A 410 2.56 -13.04 26.17
C ASN A 410 2.81 -12.64 24.71
N LEU A 411 3.77 -13.30 24.04
CA LEU A 411 4.03 -13.08 22.62
C LEU A 411 3.09 -13.95 21.78
N SER A 412 2.93 -15.22 22.14
CA SER A 412 2.05 -16.15 21.42
C SER A 412 0.59 -15.73 21.40
N SER A 413 0.14 -14.90 22.36
CA SER A 413 -1.23 -14.39 22.40
C SER A 413 -1.53 -13.31 21.35
N VAL A 414 -0.50 -12.64 20.82
CA VAL A 414 -0.61 -11.50 19.91
C VAL A 414 -0.48 -11.91 18.45
N PHE A 415 0.29 -12.96 18.16
CA PHE A 415 0.46 -13.48 16.81
C PHE A 415 -0.64 -14.48 16.47
N ASP A 416 -1.05 -14.47 15.19
CA ASP A 416 -2.12 -15.33 14.70
C ASP A 416 -1.67 -16.79 14.57
N ILE A 417 -0.45 -17.00 14.06
CA ILE A 417 0.17 -18.32 13.93
C ILE A 417 1.53 -18.31 14.62
N VAL A 418 1.74 -19.33 15.46
CA VAL A 418 3.03 -19.59 16.10
C VAL A 418 3.61 -20.86 15.49
N CYS A 419 4.84 -20.81 15.01
CA CYS A 419 5.55 -21.99 14.49
C CYS A 419 6.69 -22.33 15.46
N ARG A 420 6.69 -23.56 15.98
CA ARG A 420 7.79 -24.07 16.78
C ARG A 420 8.62 -25.03 15.95
N ASP A 421 9.89 -24.68 15.78
CA ASP A 421 10.85 -25.52 15.11
C ASP A 421 11.78 -26.15 16.17
N CYS A 422 11.62 -27.47 16.35
CA CYS A 422 12.35 -28.26 17.32
C CYS A 422 13.61 -28.93 16.73
N GLY A 423 14.02 -28.59 15.50
CA GLY A 423 15.28 -29.07 14.91
C GLY A 423 15.31 -30.58 14.65
N GLN A 424 14.28 -31.12 14.01
CA GLN A 424 14.19 -32.57 13.72
C GLN A 424 14.86 -32.97 12.39
N ASP A 425 15.28 -32.02 11.55
CA ASP A 425 15.66 -32.27 10.14
C ASP A 425 17.18 -32.10 9.87
N TYR A 426 18.04 -32.19 10.90
CA TYR A 426 19.47 -31.84 10.77
C TYR A 426 20.23 -32.66 9.73
N ASP A 427 19.98 -33.97 9.70
CA ASP A 427 20.70 -34.89 8.80
C ASP A 427 20.34 -34.61 7.33
N ASP A 428 19.05 -34.41 7.05
CA ASP A 428 18.56 -34.07 5.70
C ASP A 428 19.09 -32.73 5.22
N ILE A 429 19.17 -31.73 6.11
CA ILE A 429 19.74 -30.42 5.79
C ILE A 429 21.25 -30.56 5.52
N ALA A 430 21.97 -31.35 6.32
CA ALA A 430 23.39 -31.57 6.13
C ALA A 430 23.66 -32.27 4.78
N GLU A 431 22.90 -33.30 4.44
CA GLU A 431 22.99 -33.99 3.15
C GLU A 431 22.71 -33.03 1.99
N PHE A 432 21.65 -32.22 2.11
CA PHE A 432 21.28 -31.24 1.10
C PHE A 432 22.37 -30.19 0.85
N LEU A 433 22.98 -29.68 1.93
CA LEU A 433 24.08 -28.71 1.82
C LEU A 433 25.31 -29.33 1.17
N LEU A 434 25.65 -30.56 1.53
CA LEU A 434 26.75 -31.30 0.91
C LEU A 434 26.48 -31.52 -0.57
N LYS A 435 25.28 -31.96 -0.95
CA LYS A 435 24.87 -32.14 -2.35
C LYS A 435 24.96 -30.83 -3.14
N ASN A 436 24.45 -29.73 -2.59
CA ASN A 436 24.51 -28.41 -3.24
C ASN A 436 25.92 -27.83 -3.33
N SER A 437 26.82 -28.25 -2.45
CA SER A 437 28.23 -27.85 -2.51
C SER A 437 28.99 -28.60 -3.61
N LEU A 438 28.66 -29.87 -3.84
CA LEU A 438 29.24 -30.73 -4.87
C LEU A 438 28.69 -30.37 -6.26
N GLU A 439 27.38 -30.23 -6.37
CA GLU A 439 26.68 -29.81 -7.58
C GLU A 439 26.40 -28.31 -7.45
N ARG A 440 27.22 -27.44 -8.04
CA ARG A 440 26.86 -26.01 -8.17
C ARG A 440 25.60 -25.90 -9.02
N GLN A 441 24.43 -26.03 -8.40
CA GLN A 441 23.16 -26.03 -9.10
C GLN A 441 22.97 -24.69 -9.81
N LYS A 442 23.07 -24.72 -11.14
CA LYS A 442 22.65 -23.59 -11.97
C LYS A 442 21.15 -23.42 -11.79
N LYS A 443 20.66 -22.18 -11.83
CA LYS A 443 19.21 -21.95 -11.77
C LYS A 443 18.53 -22.71 -12.90
N SER A 444 17.76 -23.75 -12.58
CA SER A 444 16.94 -24.41 -13.58
C SER A 444 15.92 -23.41 -14.12
N LYS A 445 15.71 -23.40 -15.44
CA LYS A 445 14.65 -22.58 -16.05
C LYS A 445 13.29 -22.96 -15.46
N ASN A 446 13.08 -24.23 -15.16
CA ASN A 446 11.84 -24.77 -14.60
C ASN A 446 11.56 -24.27 -13.17
N GLU A 447 12.60 -24.05 -12.35
CA GLU A 447 12.41 -23.47 -11.01
C GLU A 447 11.99 -22.01 -11.10
N VAL A 448 12.58 -21.24 -12.02
CA VAL A 448 12.25 -19.83 -12.21
C VAL A 448 10.82 -19.69 -12.73
N THR A 449 10.40 -20.56 -13.66
CA THR A 449 9.01 -20.59 -14.14
C THR A 449 8.05 -20.99 -13.03
N ALA A 450 8.36 -22.01 -12.22
CA ALA A 450 7.51 -22.42 -11.09
C ALA A 450 7.32 -21.29 -10.05
N ILE A 451 8.39 -20.57 -9.70
CA ILE A 451 8.32 -19.42 -8.79
C ILE A 451 7.46 -18.28 -9.37
N ASN A 452 7.62 -18.00 -10.67
CA ASN A 452 6.82 -16.98 -11.36
C ASN A 452 5.34 -17.39 -11.45
N ASN A 453 5.07 -18.67 -11.73
CA ASN A 453 3.72 -19.23 -11.80
C ASN A 453 3.04 -19.15 -10.42
N LEU A 454 3.75 -19.48 -9.34
CA LEU A 454 3.23 -19.30 -7.98
C LEU A 454 2.95 -17.83 -7.66
N MET A 455 3.86 -16.92 -8.03
CA MET A 455 3.65 -15.48 -7.80
C MET A 455 2.40 -14.97 -8.54
N ALA A 456 2.23 -15.36 -9.80
CA ALA A 456 1.06 -15.04 -10.59
C ALA A 456 -0.21 -15.62 -9.94
N TYR A 457 -0.16 -16.88 -9.49
CA TYR A 457 -1.28 -17.53 -8.81
C TYR A 457 -1.70 -16.80 -7.54
N ILE A 458 -0.76 -16.46 -6.65
CA ILE A 458 -1.03 -15.71 -5.42
C ILE A 458 -1.69 -14.35 -5.74
N ASN A 459 -1.27 -13.67 -6.82
CA ASN A 459 -1.89 -12.42 -7.25
C ASN A 459 -3.35 -12.62 -7.73
N LEU A 460 -3.64 -13.73 -8.40
CA LEU A 460 -4.98 -14.04 -8.91
C LEU A 460 -5.96 -14.38 -7.77
N ILE A 461 -5.56 -15.27 -6.85
CA ILE A 461 -6.44 -15.77 -5.79
C ILE A 461 -6.76 -14.74 -4.71
N ALA A 462 -5.91 -13.73 -4.52
CA ALA A 462 -6.08 -12.73 -3.48
C ALA A 462 -7.38 -11.94 -3.62
N GLY A 463 -7.91 -11.82 -4.84
CA GLY A 463 -9.17 -11.13 -5.14
C GLY A 463 -10.45 -11.96 -4.92
N VAL A 464 -10.33 -13.24 -4.55
CA VAL A 464 -11.48 -14.12 -4.36
C VAL A 464 -12.17 -13.82 -3.03
N HIS A 465 -13.45 -13.44 -3.11
CA HIS A 465 -14.29 -13.27 -1.93
C HIS A 465 -14.71 -14.64 -1.38
N VAL A 466 -14.47 -14.85 -0.09
CA VAL A 466 -14.75 -16.13 0.57
C VAL A 466 -15.59 -15.89 1.81
N SER A 467 -16.60 -16.74 1.98
CA SER A 467 -17.46 -16.80 3.16
C SER A 467 -17.20 -18.08 3.95
N LEU A 468 -17.50 -18.06 5.24
CA LEU A 468 -17.36 -19.23 6.11
C LEU A 468 -18.65 -20.05 6.07
N ASP A 469 -18.55 -21.37 5.86
CA ASP A 469 -19.71 -22.24 5.98
C ASP A 469 -20.16 -22.36 7.45
N LYS A 470 -21.47 -22.60 7.65
CA LYS A 470 -22.05 -22.71 9.00
C LYS A 470 -21.53 -23.92 9.76
N SER A 471 -21.23 -25.02 9.07
CA SER A 471 -20.64 -26.22 9.69
C SER A 471 -19.22 -25.93 10.19
N ALA A 472 -18.40 -25.28 9.36
CA ALA A 472 -17.05 -24.83 9.70
C ALA A 472 -17.06 -23.84 10.87
N GLU A 473 -18.00 -22.88 10.88
CA GLU A 473 -18.17 -21.93 11.98
C GLU A 473 -18.48 -22.63 13.30
N ASN A 474 -19.37 -23.63 13.29
CA ASN A 474 -19.72 -24.41 14.47
C ASN A 474 -18.51 -25.21 14.99
N LEU A 475 -17.71 -25.81 14.11
CA LEU A 475 -16.49 -26.51 14.49
C LEU A 475 -15.48 -25.56 15.17
N LEU A 476 -15.20 -24.41 14.57
CA LEU A 476 -14.27 -23.43 15.13
C LEU A 476 -14.72 -22.94 16.51
N LYS A 477 -16.03 -22.68 16.67
CA LYS A 477 -16.60 -22.28 17.97
C LYS A 477 -16.47 -23.37 19.03
N SER A 478 -16.80 -24.61 18.68
CA SER A 478 -16.73 -25.73 19.63
C SER A 478 -15.29 -26.05 20.02
N TYR A 479 -14.36 -26.05 19.08
CA TYR A 479 -12.94 -26.17 19.39
C TYR A 479 -12.46 -25.05 20.31
N PHE A 480 -12.82 -23.79 20.03
CA PHE A 480 -12.46 -22.66 20.88
C PHE A 480 -12.98 -22.80 22.31
N LEU A 481 -14.23 -23.25 22.48
CA LEU A 481 -14.83 -23.48 23.79
C LEU A 481 -14.15 -24.63 24.54
N SER A 482 -13.87 -25.75 23.87
CA SER A 482 -13.18 -26.90 24.47
C SER A 482 -11.74 -26.55 24.86
N ALA A 483 -10.95 -25.93 23.97
CA ALA A 483 -9.58 -25.53 24.24
C ALA A 483 -9.48 -24.53 25.40
N ARG A 484 -10.44 -23.60 25.50
CA ARG A 484 -10.48 -22.62 26.60
C ARG A 484 -10.92 -23.23 27.94
N ARG A 485 -11.73 -24.30 27.94
CA ARG A 485 -12.05 -25.08 29.14
C ARG A 485 -10.80 -25.73 29.73
N GLU A 486 -9.92 -26.25 28.87
CA GLU A 486 -8.67 -26.87 29.31
C GLU A 486 -7.59 -25.85 29.70
N SER A 487 -7.39 -24.81 28.89
CA SER A 487 -6.48 -23.72 29.22
C SER A 487 -6.89 -22.40 28.61
N SER A 488 -7.26 -21.46 29.47
CA SER A 488 -7.57 -20.07 29.10
C SER A 488 -6.39 -19.31 28.47
N LYS A 489 -5.16 -19.82 28.61
CA LYS A 489 -3.94 -19.18 28.11
C LYS A 489 -3.57 -19.59 26.68
N VAL A 490 -4.10 -20.70 26.16
CA VAL A 490 -3.72 -21.24 24.84
C VAL A 490 -4.63 -20.72 23.74
N ALA A 491 -5.95 -20.61 24.00
CA ALA A 491 -6.92 -20.07 23.07
C ALA A 491 -7.37 -18.65 23.48
N THR A 492 -6.77 -17.63 22.87
CA THR A 492 -7.16 -16.23 23.09
C THR A 492 -8.28 -15.83 22.13
N ILE A 493 -8.97 -14.72 22.41
CA ILE A 493 -9.97 -14.17 21.48
C ILE A 493 -9.32 -13.81 20.14
N GLY A 494 -8.02 -13.47 20.10
CA GLY A 494 -7.28 -13.30 18.85
C GLY A 494 -7.19 -14.60 18.05
N SER A 495 -7.06 -15.75 18.71
CA SER A 495 -6.94 -17.06 18.06
C SER A 495 -8.17 -17.43 17.22
N ILE A 496 -9.39 -17.06 17.62
CA ILE A 496 -10.58 -17.35 16.80
C ILE A 496 -10.58 -16.53 15.51
N GLY A 497 -10.13 -15.27 15.57
CA GLY A 497 -9.94 -14.42 14.40
C GLY A 497 -8.89 -15.01 13.46
N ALA A 498 -7.79 -15.54 14.02
CA ALA A 498 -6.78 -16.27 13.26
C ALA A 498 -7.36 -17.52 12.57
N PHE A 499 -8.15 -18.34 13.26
CA PHE A 499 -8.77 -19.54 12.66
C PHE A 499 -9.66 -19.22 11.48
N VAL A 500 -10.51 -18.20 11.63
CA VAL A 500 -11.38 -17.74 10.54
C VAL A 500 -10.51 -17.24 9.38
N THR A 501 -9.50 -16.42 9.67
CA THR A 501 -8.63 -15.87 8.62
C THR A 501 -7.88 -16.98 7.86
N VAL A 502 -7.34 -17.97 8.56
CA VAL A 502 -6.64 -19.13 7.98
C VAL A 502 -7.60 -19.99 7.14
N SER A 503 -8.82 -20.23 7.63
CA SER A 503 -9.83 -21.01 6.90
C SER A 503 -10.27 -20.29 5.61
N LEU A 504 -10.40 -18.96 5.66
CA LEU A 504 -10.73 -18.15 4.49
C LEU A 504 -9.56 -18.13 3.50
N THR A 505 -8.31 -18.02 3.96
CA THR A 505 -7.14 -18.03 3.06
C THR A 505 -6.87 -19.40 2.45
N SER A 506 -7.13 -20.50 3.16
CA SER A 506 -7.02 -21.85 2.60
C SER A 506 -8.05 -22.09 1.50
N ALA A 507 -9.29 -21.65 1.70
CA ALA A 507 -10.33 -21.69 0.67
C ALA A 507 -9.99 -20.81 -0.54
N ARG A 508 -9.41 -19.60 -0.33
CA ARG A 508 -8.88 -18.76 -1.42
C ARG A 508 -7.79 -19.46 -2.22
N LEU A 509 -6.86 -20.13 -1.54
CA LEU A 509 -5.81 -20.91 -2.19
C LEU A 509 -6.39 -22.00 -3.08
N CYS A 510 -7.53 -22.57 -2.74
CA CYS A 510 -8.24 -23.55 -3.57
C CYS A 510 -9.23 -22.92 -4.56
N ARG A 511 -9.23 -21.58 -4.72
CA ARG A 511 -10.20 -20.81 -5.55
C ARG A 511 -11.67 -21.07 -5.22
N ARG A 512 -11.99 -21.44 -3.98
CA ARG A 512 -13.36 -21.63 -3.51
C ARG A 512 -13.93 -20.33 -2.94
N SER A 513 -15.23 -20.13 -3.07
CA SER A 513 -15.97 -19.00 -2.48
C SER A 513 -16.51 -19.29 -1.07
N VAL A 514 -16.40 -20.54 -0.63
CA VAL A 514 -16.88 -21.00 0.68
C VAL A 514 -15.79 -21.85 1.34
N ALA A 515 -15.48 -21.53 2.59
CA ALA A 515 -14.58 -22.32 3.45
C ALA A 515 -15.34 -23.47 4.11
N THR A 516 -14.83 -24.68 3.96
CA THR A 516 -15.46 -25.94 4.39
C THR A 516 -14.91 -26.44 5.72
N ILE A 517 -15.43 -27.57 6.21
CA ILE A 517 -14.95 -28.22 7.44
C ILE A 517 -13.45 -28.56 7.34
N ASP A 518 -12.97 -29.00 6.17
CA ASP A 518 -11.55 -29.33 5.98
C ASP A 518 -10.63 -28.13 6.15
N ASP A 519 -11.08 -26.93 5.75
CA ASP A 519 -10.35 -25.68 5.98
C ASP A 519 -10.25 -25.34 7.47
N ALA A 520 -11.36 -25.51 8.19
CA ALA A 520 -11.40 -25.29 9.63
C ALA A 520 -10.53 -26.31 10.38
N LEU A 521 -10.56 -27.58 9.98
CA LEU A 521 -9.73 -28.64 10.54
C LEU A 521 -8.25 -28.34 10.31
N PHE A 522 -7.88 -27.90 9.10
CA PHE A 522 -6.53 -27.48 8.78
C PHE A 522 -6.07 -26.28 9.61
N ALA A 523 -6.92 -25.29 9.81
CA ALA A 523 -6.63 -24.13 10.65
C ALA A 523 -6.39 -24.53 12.12
N ILE A 524 -7.21 -25.43 12.66
CA ILE A 524 -7.05 -25.96 14.03
C ILE A 524 -5.75 -26.74 14.13
N TRP A 525 -5.46 -27.63 13.17
CA TRP A 525 -4.23 -28.41 13.15
C TRP A 525 -2.98 -27.51 13.19
N LEU A 526 -2.91 -26.49 12.32
CA LEU A 526 -1.80 -25.53 12.30
C LEU A 526 -1.59 -24.83 13.65
N HIS A 527 -2.67 -24.49 14.34
CA HIS A 527 -2.61 -23.85 15.65
C HIS A 527 -2.14 -24.81 16.74
N VAL A 528 -2.65 -26.04 16.77
CA VAL A 528 -2.24 -27.04 17.78
C VAL A 528 -0.77 -27.39 17.62
N CYS A 529 -0.27 -27.53 16.38
CA CYS A 529 1.16 -27.74 16.10
C CYS A 529 2.04 -26.62 16.69
N GLY A 530 1.55 -25.38 16.64
CA GLY A 530 2.21 -24.19 17.16
C GLY A 530 2.11 -23.95 18.66
N SER A 531 1.19 -24.64 19.34
CA SER A 531 0.81 -24.33 20.73
C SER A 531 1.93 -24.59 21.75
N PRO A 532 2.03 -23.77 22.81
CA PRO A 532 3.00 -23.97 23.88
C PRO A 532 2.69 -25.23 24.70
N GLN A 533 3.73 -25.95 25.10
CA GLN A 533 3.58 -27.13 25.98
C GLN A 533 2.97 -26.75 27.34
N PRO A 534 2.12 -27.63 27.93
CA PRO A 534 1.66 -28.92 27.39
C PRO A 534 0.61 -28.76 26.27
N ARG A 535 0.74 -29.57 25.21
CA ARG A 535 -0.17 -29.56 24.06
C ARG A 535 -1.39 -30.46 24.33
N PHE A 536 -2.53 -30.12 23.73
CA PHE A 536 -3.79 -30.87 23.89
C PHE A 536 -3.81 -32.16 23.06
N ALA A 537 -3.28 -32.12 21.84
CA ALA A 537 -3.21 -33.28 20.97
C ALA A 537 -1.90 -34.06 21.17
N PRO A 538 -1.91 -35.39 20.97
CA PRO A 538 -0.70 -36.21 20.97
C PRO A 538 0.37 -35.69 20.00
N GLU A 539 1.65 -35.73 20.40
CA GLU A 539 2.76 -35.20 19.59
C GLU A 539 2.90 -35.89 18.22
N GLU A 540 2.47 -37.15 18.12
CA GLU A 540 2.48 -37.96 16.90
C GLU A 540 1.62 -37.35 15.76
N TYR A 541 0.55 -36.62 16.09
CA TYR A 541 -0.35 -36.02 15.09
C TYR A 541 0.11 -34.62 14.65
N LEU A 542 1.09 -34.06 15.36
CA LEU A 542 1.49 -32.66 15.24
C LEU A 542 2.83 -32.47 14.52
N GLN A 543 3.55 -33.55 14.27
CA GLN A 543 4.72 -33.51 13.39
C GLN A 543 4.23 -33.38 11.95
N THR A 544 4.80 -32.43 11.19
CA THR A 544 4.54 -32.31 9.76
C THR A 544 5.35 -33.38 9.05
N PRO A 545 4.74 -34.48 8.58
CA PRO A 545 5.50 -35.60 8.07
C PRO A 545 6.10 -35.26 6.70
N PRO A 546 7.17 -35.98 6.30
CA PRO A 546 7.86 -35.72 5.04
C PRO A 546 7.08 -36.18 3.81
N SER A 547 6.16 -37.14 3.95
CA SER A 547 5.36 -37.66 2.85
C SER A 547 3.88 -37.24 2.91
N ILE A 548 3.26 -37.09 1.73
CA ILE A 548 1.83 -36.75 1.61
C ILE A 548 0.95 -37.87 2.17
N HIS A 549 1.35 -39.13 2.01
CA HIS A 549 0.60 -40.28 2.53
C HIS A 549 0.62 -40.34 4.06
N GLU A 550 1.76 -40.05 4.70
CA GLU A 550 1.82 -39.91 6.16
C GLU A 550 1.03 -38.70 6.64
N LEU A 551 1.04 -37.59 5.89
CA LEU A 551 0.23 -36.41 6.21
C LEU A 551 -1.26 -36.77 6.21
N GLU A 552 -1.70 -37.54 5.23
CA GLU A 552 -3.09 -38.01 5.17
C GLU A 552 -3.45 -38.88 6.38
N GLN A 553 -2.62 -39.85 6.74
CA GLN A 553 -2.85 -40.67 7.93
C GLN A 553 -2.86 -39.85 9.23
N ASN A 554 -2.00 -38.84 9.33
CA ASN A 554 -1.95 -37.95 10.50
C ASN A 554 -3.20 -37.07 10.56
N MET A 555 -3.66 -36.54 9.42
CA MET A 555 -4.86 -35.71 9.34
C MET A 555 -6.13 -36.51 9.62
N THR A 556 -6.22 -37.78 9.20
CA THR A 556 -7.36 -38.64 9.56
C THR A 556 -7.38 -38.95 11.06
N LYS A 557 -6.24 -39.33 11.65
CA LYS A 557 -6.14 -39.55 13.10
C LYS A 557 -6.44 -38.28 13.89
N PHE A 558 -5.97 -37.13 13.40
CA PHE A 558 -6.26 -35.83 14.01
C PHE A 558 -7.74 -35.48 13.93
N LYS A 559 -8.41 -35.79 12.81
CA LYS A 559 -9.86 -35.63 12.66
C LYS A 559 -10.61 -36.44 13.72
N ASP A 560 -10.28 -37.72 13.87
CA ASP A 560 -10.92 -38.60 14.86
C ASP A 560 -10.71 -38.10 16.30
N TRP A 561 -9.50 -37.62 16.61
CA TRP A 561 -9.21 -36.99 17.90
C TRP A 561 -10.04 -35.71 18.10
N LEU A 562 -10.17 -34.87 17.07
CA LEU A 562 -10.91 -33.62 17.14
C LEU A 562 -12.42 -33.86 17.35
N GLU A 563 -12.98 -34.92 16.77
CA GLU A 563 -14.36 -35.34 17.03
C GLU A 563 -14.55 -35.68 18.51
N GLN A 564 -13.64 -36.48 19.08
CA GLN A 564 -13.69 -36.85 20.50
C GLN A 564 -13.50 -35.63 21.41
N PHE A 565 -12.64 -34.69 21.03
CA PHE A 565 -12.32 -33.50 21.80
C PHE A 565 -13.45 -32.45 21.79
N THR A 566 -14.12 -32.28 20.66
CA THR A 566 -15.18 -31.28 20.48
C THR A 566 -16.58 -31.83 20.71
N GLY A 567 -16.75 -33.15 20.63
CA GLY A 567 -18.06 -33.82 20.68
C GLY A 567 -18.91 -33.60 19.44
N ILE A 568 -18.32 -33.14 18.32
CA ILE A 568 -18.99 -32.96 17.03
C ILE A 568 -18.63 -34.14 16.13
N ASN A 569 -19.62 -34.78 15.50
CA ASN A 569 -19.39 -35.72 14.41
C ASN A 569 -19.28 -34.96 13.08
N PHE A 570 -18.25 -35.25 12.29
CA PHE A 570 -18.05 -34.66 10.96
C PHE A 570 -18.66 -35.48 9.81
N THR A 571 -19.53 -36.44 10.15
CA THR A 571 -20.21 -37.35 9.19
C THR A 571 -21.51 -36.78 8.65
#